data_AF-A0A1G7AJV4-F1
#
_entry.id   AF-A0A1G7AJV4-F1
#
_cell.length_a   1.000
_cell.length_b   1.000
_cell.length_c   1.000
_cell.angle_alpha   90.00
_cell.angle_beta   90.00
_cell.angle_gamma   90.00
#
_symmetry.space_group_name_H-M   'P 1'
#
loop_
_entity.id
_entity.type
_entity.pdbx_description
1 polymer ?
#
loop_
_entity_poly.entity_id
_entity_poly.type
_entity_poly.pdbx_seq_one_letter_code
_entity_poly.pdbx_strand_id
1 'polypeptide(L)'
;MAPRRRTLTLPAIGLLGACAAPEERADALREAFESSRASLVAIGPASAAPPIVPALARPLPVATNPAAPRPAAAVELLGLGPDLLRRWLGEPAFRRREGSAEIWLYAGPACALDVILYPQAGHLRVAHAAARASGTEARTEAHCLGELAGLSRATGRGA
;
A
#
# COMPACT_ATOMS: atom_id res chain seq x y z
N MET A 1 -25.20 73.56 -30.81
CA MET A 1 -23.84 73.97 -30.37
C MET A 1 -23.13 72.72 -29.86
N ALA A 2 -21.90 72.50 -30.33
CA ALA A 2 -21.11 71.26 -30.30
C ALA A 2 -20.75 70.71 -28.89
N PRO A 3 -20.23 69.46 -28.80
CA PRO A 3 -20.30 68.58 -27.64
C PRO A 3 -19.07 68.65 -26.71
N ARG A 4 -19.23 68.26 -25.43
CA ARG A 4 -18.09 67.97 -24.54
C ARG A 4 -17.84 66.47 -24.45
N ARG A 5 -16.72 66.07 -25.09
CA ARG A 5 -16.12 64.74 -25.06
C ARG A 5 -15.82 64.31 -23.62
N ARG A 6 -16.44 63.22 -23.14
CA ARG A 6 -15.95 62.46 -21.99
C ARG A 6 -14.98 61.41 -22.52
N THR A 7 -13.69 61.69 -22.42
CA THR A 7 -12.61 60.72 -22.63
C THR A 7 -12.69 59.64 -21.57
N LEU A 8 -13.05 58.43 -21.99
CA LEU A 8 -13.05 57.22 -21.21
C LEU A 8 -11.59 56.73 -21.13
N THR A 9 -10.93 56.92 -20.00
CA THR A 9 -9.64 56.29 -19.73
C THR A 9 -9.89 54.81 -19.40
N LEU A 10 -9.67 53.95 -20.40
CA LEU A 10 -9.53 52.50 -20.19
C LEU A 10 -8.35 52.25 -19.24
N PRO A 11 -8.50 51.50 -18.13
CA PRO A 11 -7.35 50.89 -17.51
C PRO A 11 -6.80 49.85 -18.49
N ALA A 12 -5.58 50.10 -18.97
CA ALA A 12 -4.84 49.15 -19.77
C ALA A 12 -4.68 47.86 -18.95
N ILE A 13 -5.31 46.81 -19.46
CA ILE A 13 -5.16 45.42 -19.04
C ILE A 13 -3.67 45.07 -19.19
N GLY A 14 -2.94 45.10 -18.08
CA GLY A 14 -1.58 44.58 -17.99
C GLY A 14 -1.61 43.06 -17.84
N LEU A 15 -1.81 42.35 -18.95
CA LEU A 15 -1.47 40.94 -19.06
C LEU A 15 -0.16 40.80 -19.86
N LEU A 16 0.75 39.97 -19.32
CA LEU A 16 2.02 39.44 -19.88
C LEU A 16 3.30 40.05 -19.26
N GLY A 17 3.72 39.47 -18.12
CA GLY A 17 5.01 39.73 -17.49
C GLY A 17 5.27 38.79 -16.29
N ALA A 18 5.10 37.48 -16.48
CA ALA A 18 5.37 36.47 -15.45
C ALA A 18 6.88 36.23 -15.28
N CYS A 19 7.57 37.20 -14.69
CA CYS A 19 8.79 37.02 -13.91
C CYS A 19 8.60 37.86 -12.65
N ALA A 20 7.98 37.27 -11.63
CA ALA A 20 8.01 37.83 -10.28
C ALA A 20 9.48 38.07 -9.88
N ALA A 21 9.76 39.20 -9.23
CA ALA A 21 11.11 39.54 -8.82
C ALA A 21 11.69 38.43 -7.90
N PRO A 22 13.02 38.20 -7.88
CA PRO A 22 13.62 37.19 -7.01
C PRO A 22 13.25 37.36 -5.52
N GLU A 23 12.97 38.60 -5.09
CA GLU A 23 12.45 38.95 -3.76
C GLU A 23 11.06 38.35 -3.51
N GLU A 24 10.11 38.51 -4.42
CA GLU A 24 8.73 37.98 -4.29
C GLU A 24 8.71 36.44 -4.25
N ARG A 25 9.61 35.80 -5.00
CA ARG A 25 9.76 34.34 -4.97
C ARG A 25 10.35 33.85 -3.65
N ALA A 26 11.28 34.60 -3.07
CA ALA A 26 11.86 34.28 -1.77
C ALA A 26 10.83 34.43 -0.64
N ASP A 27 9.95 35.44 -0.74
CA ASP A 27 8.88 35.68 0.22
C ASP A 27 7.82 34.57 0.19
N ALA A 28 7.36 34.19 -1.01
CA ALA A 28 6.42 33.09 -1.18
C ALA A 28 6.97 31.75 -0.66
N LEU A 29 8.27 31.50 -0.85
CA LEU A 29 8.93 30.29 -0.33
C LEU A 29 9.00 30.32 1.20
N ARG A 30 9.30 31.47 1.80
CA ARG A 30 9.34 31.63 3.26
C ARG A 30 7.97 31.40 3.88
N GLU A 31 6.92 31.95 3.28
CA GLU A 31 5.55 31.76 3.73
C GLU A 31 5.11 30.28 3.65
N ALA A 32 5.44 29.60 2.56
CA ALA A 32 5.21 28.16 2.41
C ALA A 32 5.93 27.33 3.48
N PHE A 33 7.18 27.69 3.83
CA PHE A 33 7.91 27.01 4.90
C PHE A 33 7.31 27.26 6.29
N GLU A 34 6.90 28.49 6.60
CA GLU A 34 6.25 28.81 7.88
C GLU A 34 4.92 28.07 8.04
N SER A 35 4.10 28.02 6.98
CA SER A 35 2.86 27.23 6.96
C SER A 35 3.11 25.73 7.19
N SER A 36 4.16 25.18 6.56
CA SER A 36 4.56 23.78 6.74
C SER A 36 5.00 23.52 8.18
N ARG A 37 5.81 24.41 8.77
CA ARG A 37 6.26 24.29 10.17
C ARG A 37 5.10 24.34 11.15
N ALA A 38 4.16 25.25 10.96
CA ALA A 38 2.96 25.35 11.79
C ALA A 38 2.15 24.04 11.76
N SER A 39 2.03 23.42 10.58
CA SER A 39 1.36 22.12 10.43
C SER A 39 2.08 20.98 11.16
N LEU A 40 3.43 21.00 11.18
CA LEU A 40 4.24 19.96 11.82
C LEU A 40 4.22 20.04 13.35
N VAL A 41 4.00 21.22 13.95
CA VAL A 41 3.88 21.37 15.42
C VAL A 41 2.73 20.51 15.98
N ALA A 42 1.65 20.32 15.21
CA ALA A 42 0.51 19.51 15.63
C ALA A 42 0.80 18.00 15.71
N ILE A 43 1.83 17.51 15.01
CA ILE A 43 2.21 16.09 15.02
C ILE A 43 3.04 15.74 16.27
N GLY A 44 3.63 16.74 16.93
CA GLY A 44 4.42 16.58 18.16
C GLY A 44 5.62 15.63 18.00
N PRO A 45 6.55 15.58 18.97
CA PRO A 45 7.43 14.41 19.06
C PRO A 45 6.55 13.19 19.36
N ALA A 46 6.73 12.12 18.59
CA ALA A 46 6.02 10.86 18.77
C ALA A 46 6.07 10.46 20.25
N SER A 47 4.93 10.54 20.93
CA SER A 47 4.75 9.96 22.25
C SER A 47 5.14 8.49 22.11
N ALA A 48 6.17 8.06 22.83
CA ALA A 48 6.65 6.70 22.79
C ALA A 48 5.51 5.77 23.18
N ALA A 49 4.86 5.17 22.17
CA ALA A 49 3.89 4.12 22.39
C ALA A 49 4.58 3.00 23.20
N PRO A 50 3.93 2.45 24.23
CA PRO A 50 4.49 1.31 24.95
C PRO A 50 4.75 0.17 23.96
N PRO A 51 5.83 -0.60 24.13
CA PRO A 51 6.10 -1.74 23.27
C PRO A 51 4.95 -2.74 23.43
N ILE A 52 4.16 -2.91 22.36
CA ILE A 52 3.23 -4.03 22.25
C ILE A 52 4.11 -5.27 22.06
N VAL A 53 4.38 -5.98 23.15
CA VAL A 53 5.01 -7.30 23.10
C VAL A 53 3.97 -8.29 22.58
N PRO A 54 4.15 -8.89 21.39
CA PRO A 54 3.25 -9.94 20.93
C PRO A 54 3.43 -11.14 21.86
N ALA A 55 2.33 -11.63 22.45
CA ALA A 55 2.35 -12.92 23.11
C ALA A 55 2.72 -13.98 22.05
N LEU A 56 3.86 -14.64 22.24
CA LEU A 56 4.32 -15.73 21.38
C LEU A 56 3.32 -16.89 21.47
N ALA A 57 2.37 -16.93 20.54
CA ALA A 57 1.54 -18.11 20.33
C ALA A 57 2.46 -19.26 19.89
N ARG A 58 2.49 -20.35 20.66
CA ARG A 58 3.28 -21.54 20.31
C ARG A 58 2.72 -22.11 18.99
N PRO A 59 3.56 -22.30 17.96
CA PRO A 59 3.10 -22.83 16.70
C PRO A 59 2.67 -24.29 16.88
N LEU A 60 1.42 -24.59 16.54
CA LEU A 60 0.95 -25.96 16.41
C LEU A 60 1.59 -26.58 15.15
N PRO A 61 2.03 -27.85 15.20
CA PRO A 61 2.53 -28.53 14.01
C PRO A 61 1.38 -28.71 13.02
N VAL A 62 1.40 -27.96 11.92
CA VAL A 62 0.50 -28.18 10.78
C VAL A 62 1.04 -29.36 9.98
N ALA A 63 0.37 -30.51 10.08
CA ALA A 63 0.63 -31.64 9.20
C ALA A 63 0.29 -31.24 7.75
N THR A 64 1.25 -31.39 6.85
CA THR A 64 1.08 -31.09 5.42
C THR A 64 0.38 -32.27 4.75
N ASN A 65 -0.94 -32.34 4.86
CA ASN A 65 -1.74 -33.27 4.06
C ASN A 65 -1.90 -32.68 2.65
N PRO A 66 -1.42 -33.32 1.57
CA PRO A 66 -1.61 -32.85 0.19
C PRO A 66 -3.07 -32.84 -0.26
N ALA A 67 -3.97 -33.54 0.45
CA ALA A 67 -5.41 -33.49 0.26
C ALA A 67 -6.13 -32.48 1.17
N ALA A 68 -5.39 -31.64 1.91
CA ALA A 68 -6.00 -30.62 2.75
C ALA A 68 -6.86 -29.66 1.90
N PRO A 69 -8.02 -29.24 2.41
CA PRO A 69 -8.83 -28.23 1.74
C PRO A 69 -8.01 -26.97 1.50
N ARG A 70 -8.26 -26.28 0.39
CA ARG A 70 -7.63 -24.99 0.14
C ARG A 70 -8.12 -23.97 1.18
N PRO A 71 -7.25 -23.07 1.65
CA PRO A 71 -7.61 -22.00 2.57
C PRO A 71 -8.75 -21.15 2.02
N ALA A 72 -9.73 -20.84 2.87
CA ALA A 72 -10.82 -19.91 2.55
C ALA A 72 -10.67 -18.57 3.28
N ALA A 73 -9.83 -18.50 4.32
CA ALA A 73 -9.49 -17.28 5.05
C ALA A 73 -7.98 -17.08 5.17
N ALA A 74 -7.53 -15.82 5.27
CA ALA A 74 -6.12 -15.46 5.37
C ALA A 74 -5.47 -16.02 6.66
N VAL A 75 -6.24 -16.13 7.75
CA VAL A 75 -5.77 -16.69 9.03
C VAL A 75 -5.32 -18.15 8.91
N GLU A 76 -5.88 -18.92 7.97
CA GLU A 76 -5.51 -20.32 7.73
C GLU A 76 -4.12 -20.45 7.10
N LEU A 77 -3.54 -19.35 6.60
CA LEU A 77 -2.20 -19.32 6.03
C LEU A 77 -1.10 -19.16 7.09
N LEU A 78 -1.45 -18.80 8.33
CA LEU A 78 -0.48 -18.58 9.39
C LEU A 78 0.31 -19.86 9.69
N GLY A 79 1.63 -19.70 9.83
CA GLY A 79 2.53 -20.83 10.05
C GLY A 79 2.80 -21.70 8.82
N LEU A 80 2.21 -21.42 7.66
CA LEU A 80 2.54 -22.15 6.44
C LEU A 80 3.91 -21.74 5.90
N GLY A 81 4.55 -22.66 5.18
CA GLY A 81 5.82 -22.42 4.51
C GLY A 81 5.66 -21.92 3.08
N PRO A 82 6.70 -21.28 2.52
CA PRO A 82 6.69 -20.70 1.17
C PRO A 82 6.35 -21.72 0.08
N ASP A 83 6.79 -22.98 0.21
CA ASP A 83 6.50 -24.02 -0.78
C ASP A 83 5.02 -24.37 -0.87
N LEU A 84 4.31 -24.38 0.27
CA LEU A 84 2.89 -24.69 0.27
C LEU A 84 2.07 -23.54 -0.30
N LEU A 85 2.44 -22.29 0.03
CA LEU A 85 1.84 -21.11 -0.60
C LEU A 85 1.97 -21.16 -2.11
N ARG A 86 3.18 -21.45 -2.62
CA ARG A 86 3.41 -21.56 -4.07
C ARG A 86 2.63 -22.69 -4.73
N ARG A 87 2.49 -23.84 -4.06
CA ARG A 87 1.66 -24.94 -4.58
C ARG A 87 0.18 -24.56 -4.68
N TRP A 88 -0.33 -23.72 -3.79
CA TRP A 88 -1.75 -23.37 -3.76
C TRP A 88 -2.10 -22.11 -4.55
N LEU A 89 -1.25 -21.08 -4.48
CA LEU A 89 -1.49 -19.74 -4.99
C LEU A 89 -0.57 -19.37 -6.16
N GLY A 90 0.42 -20.21 -6.50
CA GLY A 90 1.42 -19.94 -7.53
C GLY A 90 2.57 -19.06 -7.06
N GLU A 91 3.31 -18.50 -8.00
CA GLU A 91 4.33 -17.50 -7.67
C GLU A 91 3.68 -16.16 -7.29
N PRO A 92 4.21 -15.45 -6.28
CA PRO A 92 3.76 -14.10 -5.96
C PRO A 92 4.12 -13.14 -7.10
N ALA A 93 3.25 -12.16 -7.34
CA ALA A 93 3.49 -11.11 -8.33
C ALA A 93 4.63 -10.18 -7.91
N PHE A 94 4.86 -10.04 -6.60
CA PHE A 94 5.96 -9.26 -6.06
C PHE A 94 6.53 -9.92 -4.80
N ARG A 95 7.86 -9.88 -4.66
CA ARG A 95 8.59 -10.36 -3.49
C ARG A 95 9.70 -9.38 -3.12
N ARG A 96 9.78 -9.00 -1.85
CA ARG A 96 10.85 -8.18 -1.29
C ARG A 96 11.35 -8.75 0.02
N ARG A 97 12.66 -8.66 0.27
CA ARG A 97 13.25 -8.97 1.56
C ARG A 97 13.38 -7.70 2.39
N GLU A 98 12.98 -7.77 3.66
CA GLU A 98 13.14 -6.68 4.64
C GLU A 98 13.74 -7.22 5.93
N GLY A 99 15.03 -7.00 6.13
CA GLY A 99 15.77 -7.64 7.21
C GLY A 99 15.69 -9.16 7.11
N SER A 100 15.18 -9.81 8.16
CA SER A 100 14.93 -11.26 8.16
C SER A 100 13.58 -11.66 7.55
N ALA A 101 12.70 -10.70 7.25
CA ALA A 101 11.38 -10.96 6.70
C ALA A 101 11.40 -11.07 5.18
N GLU A 102 10.43 -11.80 4.63
CA GLU A 102 10.04 -11.68 3.23
C GLU A 102 8.59 -11.21 3.10
N ILE A 103 8.38 -10.21 2.27
CA ILE A 103 7.07 -9.60 1.98
C ILE A 103 6.68 -10.01 0.57
N TRP A 104 5.57 -10.71 0.46
CA TRP A 104 5.05 -11.27 -0.77
C TRP A 104 3.68 -10.66 -1.05
N LEU A 105 3.44 -10.31 -2.31
CA LEU A 105 2.16 -9.83 -2.79
C LEU A 105 1.69 -10.75 -3.91
N TYR A 106 0.54 -11.36 -3.71
CA TYR A 106 -0.22 -12.04 -4.75
C TYR A 106 -1.26 -11.07 -5.29
N ALA A 107 -1.25 -10.85 -6.60
CA ALA A 107 -2.15 -9.91 -7.26
C ALA A 107 -3.10 -10.68 -8.19
N GLY A 108 -4.39 -10.42 -8.04
CA GLY A 108 -5.44 -10.86 -8.94
C GLY A 108 -6.16 -9.65 -9.55
N PRO A 109 -6.99 -9.85 -10.60
CA PRO A 109 -7.79 -8.80 -11.20
C PRO A 109 -8.67 -8.01 -10.20
N ALA A 110 -9.29 -8.70 -9.23
CA ALA A 110 -10.26 -8.08 -8.33
C ALA A 110 -9.78 -7.96 -6.88
N CYS A 111 -8.62 -8.52 -6.54
CA CYS A 111 -8.08 -8.46 -5.18
C CYS A 111 -6.56 -8.64 -5.13
N ALA A 112 -6.01 -8.47 -3.94
CA ALA A 112 -4.64 -8.78 -3.60
C ALA A 112 -4.56 -9.52 -2.26
N LEU A 113 -3.53 -10.34 -2.08
CA LEU A 113 -3.17 -10.96 -0.81
C LEU A 113 -1.73 -10.58 -0.45
N ASP A 114 -1.60 -9.86 0.65
CA ASP A 114 -0.32 -9.51 1.26
C ASP A 114 0.07 -10.61 2.26
N VAL A 115 1.30 -11.10 2.17
CA VAL A 115 1.85 -12.17 3.04
C VAL A 115 3.23 -11.75 3.55
N ILE A 116 3.45 -11.84 4.85
CA ILE A 116 4.74 -11.57 5.49
C ILE A 116 5.25 -12.83 6.16
N LEU A 117 6.46 -13.25 5.78
CA LEU A 117 7.12 -14.43 6.30
C LEU A 117 8.31 -14.03 7.17
N TYR A 118 8.47 -14.69 8.31
CA TYR A 118 9.66 -14.59 9.16
C TYR A 118 10.31 -15.97 9.34
N PRO A 119 11.62 -16.03 9.64
CA PRO A 119 12.26 -17.27 10.00
C PRO A 119 11.77 -17.74 11.36
N GLN A 120 11.28 -18.97 11.42
CA GLN A 120 10.93 -19.68 12.64
C GLN A 120 11.66 -21.02 12.63
N ALA A 121 12.52 -21.23 13.62
CA ALA A 121 13.42 -22.40 13.68
C ALA A 121 14.21 -22.64 12.37
N GLY A 122 14.72 -21.56 11.76
CA GLY A 122 15.51 -21.62 10.52
C GLY A 122 14.71 -21.72 9.22
N HIS A 123 13.37 -21.79 9.28
CA HIS A 123 12.52 -21.87 8.10
C HIS A 123 11.55 -20.70 8.01
N LEU A 124 11.35 -20.15 6.81
CA LEU A 124 10.33 -19.11 6.62
C LEU A 124 8.92 -19.66 6.89
N ARG A 125 8.16 -18.91 7.67
CA ARG A 125 6.78 -19.20 8.05
C ARG A 125 5.96 -17.92 7.95
N VAL A 126 4.73 -18.03 7.47
CA VAL A 126 3.80 -16.90 7.43
C VAL A 126 3.52 -16.44 8.86
N ALA A 127 3.85 -15.19 9.14
CA ALA A 127 3.51 -14.52 10.40
C ALA A 127 2.31 -13.58 10.24
N HIS A 128 2.06 -13.10 9.01
CA HIS A 128 0.92 -12.25 8.70
C HIS A 128 0.40 -12.54 7.29
N ALA A 129 -0.92 -12.50 7.14
CA ALA A 129 -1.60 -12.56 5.85
C ALA A 129 -2.87 -11.69 5.89
N ALA A 130 -3.13 -10.96 4.81
CA ALA A 130 -4.33 -10.13 4.68
C ALA A 130 -4.78 -10.07 3.22
N ALA A 131 -6.05 -10.38 2.97
CA ALA A 131 -6.67 -10.20 1.66
C ALA A 131 -7.37 -8.84 1.59
N ARG A 132 -7.27 -8.18 0.44
CA ARG A 132 -7.87 -6.86 0.21
C ARG A 132 -8.45 -6.77 -1.20
N ALA A 133 -9.61 -6.15 -1.32
CA ALA A 133 -10.21 -5.89 -2.62
C ALA A 133 -9.35 -4.91 -3.43
N SER A 134 -9.37 -5.07 -4.75
CA SER A 134 -8.85 -4.10 -5.70
C SER A 134 -10.04 -3.28 -6.21
N GLY A 135 -10.11 -1.99 -5.87
CA GLY A 135 -11.22 -1.11 -6.26
C GLY A 135 -12.26 -0.88 -5.16
N THR A 136 -13.49 -0.53 -5.56
CA THR A 136 -14.57 -0.09 -4.65
C THR A 136 -15.56 -1.19 -4.26
N GLU A 137 -15.57 -2.30 -5.00
CA GLU A 137 -16.46 -3.41 -4.69
C GLU A 137 -15.93 -4.25 -3.53
N ALA A 138 -16.80 -4.51 -2.54
CA ALA A 138 -16.46 -5.41 -1.45
C ALA A 138 -16.21 -6.83 -1.97
N ARG A 139 -15.18 -7.47 -1.43
CA ARG A 139 -14.80 -8.86 -1.73
C ARG A 139 -14.52 -9.62 -0.45
N THR A 140 -14.96 -10.87 -0.38
CA THR A 140 -14.64 -11.76 0.73
C THR A 140 -13.24 -12.35 0.53
N GLU A 141 -12.58 -12.73 1.63
CA GLU A 141 -11.27 -13.39 1.55
C GLU A 141 -11.35 -14.69 0.74
N ALA A 142 -12.42 -15.46 0.91
CA ALA A 142 -12.64 -16.71 0.19
C ALA A 142 -12.72 -16.52 -1.32
N HIS A 143 -13.38 -15.46 -1.79
CA HIS A 143 -13.40 -15.12 -3.22
C HIS A 143 -11.97 -14.79 -3.70
N CYS A 144 -11.22 -14.00 -2.93
CA CYS A 144 -9.88 -13.60 -3.30
C CYS A 144 -8.92 -14.80 -3.39
N LEU A 145 -8.90 -15.66 -2.38
CA LEU A 145 -8.06 -16.87 -2.37
C LEU A 145 -8.45 -17.84 -3.48
N GLY A 146 -9.75 -17.96 -3.78
CA GLY A 146 -10.26 -18.74 -4.90
C GLY A 146 -9.77 -18.22 -6.26
N GLU A 147 -9.82 -16.91 -6.48
CA GLU A 147 -9.34 -16.24 -7.69
C GLU A 147 -7.84 -16.47 -7.90
N LEU A 148 -7.01 -16.17 -6.90
CA LEU A 148 -5.56 -16.34 -6.96
C LEU A 148 -5.16 -17.80 -7.23
N ALA A 149 -5.80 -18.76 -6.55
CA ALA A 149 -5.56 -20.18 -6.77
C ALA A 149 -6.03 -20.66 -8.16
N GLY A 150 -7.02 -19.98 -8.77
CA GLY A 150 -7.47 -20.22 -10.14
C GLY A 150 -6.47 -19.74 -11.17
N LEU A 151 -5.92 -18.53 -10.98
CA LEU A 151 -4.91 -17.93 -11.86
C LEU A 151 -3.65 -18.80 -11.93
N SER A 152 -3.16 -19.27 -10.79
CA SER A 152 -1.99 -20.17 -10.73
C SER A 152 -2.15 -21.43 -11.59
N ARG A 153 -3.34 -22.04 -11.58
CA ARG A 153 -3.64 -23.24 -12.39
C ARG A 153 -3.76 -22.94 -13.88
N ALA A 154 -4.14 -21.72 -14.25
CA ALA A 154 -4.17 -21.31 -15.66
C ALA A 154 -2.73 -21.19 -16.18
N THR A 155 -1.85 -20.54 -15.42
CA THR A 155 -0.43 -20.39 -15.78
C THR A 155 0.29 -21.74 -15.87
N GLY A 156 0.03 -22.68 -14.96
CA GLY A 156 0.66 -24.00 -14.97
C GLY A 156 0.19 -24.97 -16.07
N ARG A 157 -0.92 -24.70 -16.76
CA ARG A 157 -1.42 -25.54 -17.88
C ARG A 157 -0.92 -25.11 -19.26
N GLY A 158 -0.26 -23.95 -19.36
CA GLY A 158 0.27 -23.41 -20.61
C GLY A 158 1.79 -23.50 -20.76
N ALA A 159 2.46 -24.23 -19.86
CA ALA A 159 3.92 -24.39 -19.81
C ALA A 159 4.33 -25.84 -20.11
#